data_AF-A0A3P7ZSB0-F1
#
_entry.id   AF-A0A3P7ZSB0-F1
#
_cell.length_a   1.000
_cell.length_b   1.000
_cell.length_c   1.000
_cell.angle_alpha   90.00
_cell.angle_beta   90.00
_cell.angle_gamma   90.00
#
_symmetry.space_group_name_H-M   'P 1'
#
loop_
_entity.id
_entity.type
_entity.pdbx_description
1 polymer ?
#
loop_
_entity_poly.entity_id
_entity_poly.type
_entity_poly.pdbx_seq_one_letter_code
_entity_poly.pdbx_strand_id
1 'polypeptide(L)'
;MIDKERREILPTSITKSYVVRRLPTLFAMAFVGVGWTLNEVALAWIHERVPRDAPPLPDLFFSWFPEVRGAIRITEYIMLILVVNALVIMVTHQHRWVVSRRVFFCAALSYCFRALCITIFQVPVPSVHTYCAPKSNGSWYMVSARVARMFWSAGIEQLRPRELCGDLIVSGHTLTIFTCFYTFKYYAPKKLKPLSYMLNMLAVMAVLAILFARKHYTIDVLYTVSTRVFMEYHALMVSYHEHSLEKNILSWSWWARVVPYFEKDAPPPHAFHNRIEWPSSCPQKIRRRII
;
A
#
# COMPACT_ATOMS: atom_id res chain seq x y z
N MET A 1 -44.65 -44.15 -4.79
CA MET A 1 -44.92 -42.91 -5.56
C MET A 1 -44.63 -41.66 -4.72
N ILE A 2 -43.52 -41.62 -3.97
CA ILE A 2 -43.20 -40.55 -3.00
C ILE A 2 -41.72 -40.08 -3.11
N ASP A 3 -40.94 -40.63 -4.06
CA ASP A 3 -39.48 -40.40 -4.10
C ASP A 3 -38.99 -39.60 -5.34
N LYS A 4 -39.91 -38.92 -6.04
CA LYS A 4 -39.59 -38.14 -7.24
C LYS A 4 -39.66 -36.61 -7.04
N GLU A 5 -40.22 -36.14 -5.93
CA GLU A 5 -40.44 -34.69 -5.68
C GLU A 5 -39.32 -33.98 -4.89
N ARG A 6 -38.35 -34.69 -4.31
CA ARG A 6 -37.28 -34.08 -3.49
C ARG A 6 -35.96 -33.83 -4.27
N ARG A 7 -36.05 -33.62 -5.58
CA ARG A 7 -34.89 -33.29 -6.43
C ARG A 7 -35.03 -31.98 -7.20
N GLU A 8 -35.99 -31.16 -6.83
CA GLU A 8 -36.06 -29.75 -7.19
C GLU A 8 -35.71 -28.93 -5.94
N ILE A 9 -35.04 -27.79 -6.12
CA ILE A 9 -34.34 -26.99 -5.08
C ILE A 9 -32.89 -27.46 -4.79
N LEU A 10 -32.08 -27.63 -5.84
CA LEU A 10 -30.70 -27.13 -5.78
C LEU A 10 -30.73 -25.81 -6.56
N PRO A 11 -30.45 -24.64 -5.95
CA PRO A 11 -30.38 -23.42 -6.72
C PRO A 11 -29.22 -23.62 -7.70
N THR A 12 -29.57 -23.73 -8.97
CA THR A 12 -28.64 -23.57 -10.08
C THR A 12 -27.92 -22.26 -9.82
N SER A 13 -26.68 -22.34 -9.33
CA SER A 13 -25.82 -21.18 -9.22
C SER A 13 -25.59 -20.71 -10.65
N ILE A 14 -26.43 -19.78 -11.10
CA ILE A 14 -26.20 -19.03 -12.32
C ILE A 14 -24.85 -18.35 -12.07
N THR A 15 -23.80 -18.95 -12.61
CA THR A 15 -22.47 -18.37 -12.66
C THR A 15 -22.61 -17.20 -13.63
N LYS A 16 -23.14 -16.07 -13.14
CA LYS A 16 -23.12 -14.82 -13.88
C LYS A 16 -21.65 -14.58 -14.19
N SER A 17 -21.31 -14.68 -15.48
CA SER A 17 -19.97 -14.34 -15.95
C SER A 17 -19.84 -12.82 -15.80
N TYR A 18 -19.12 -12.40 -14.76
CA TYR A 18 -18.84 -10.98 -14.54
C TYR A 18 -17.82 -10.52 -15.58
N VAL A 19 -18.28 -9.80 -16.61
CA VAL A 19 -17.39 -9.20 -17.60
C VAL A 19 -16.71 -7.99 -16.95
N VAL A 20 -15.47 -8.18 -16.52
CA VAL A 20 -14.69 -7.13 -15.84
C VAL A 20 -14.12 -6.13 -16.84
N ARG A 21 -14.41 -4.85 -16.62
CA ARG A 21 -13.86 -3.74 -17.40
C ARG A 21 -12.43 -3.45 -16.96
N ARG A 22 -11.55 -3.23 -17.93
CA ARG A 22 -10.12 -2.89 -17.67
C ARG A 22 -9.91 -1.41 -17.36
N LEU A 23 -10.81 -0.54 -17.82
CA LEU A 23 -10.68 0.92 -17.67
C LEU A 23 -10.56 1.39 -16.20
N PRO A 24 -11.37 0.89 -15.23
CA PRO A 24 -11.20 1.26 -13.83
C PRO A 24 -9.82 0.89 -13.27
N THR A 25 -9.25 -0.24 -13.72
CA THR A 25 -7.90 -0.66 -13.31
C THR A 25 -6.83 0.26 -13.91
N LEU A 26 -6.94 0.63 -15.18
CA LEU A 26 -6.02 1.59 -15.81
C LEU A 26 -6.07 2.96 -15.12
N PHE A 27 -7.28 3.42 -14.77
CA PHE A 27 -7.45 4.65 -13.99
C PHE A 27 -6.76 4.55 -12.62
N ALA A 28 -6.96 3.44 -11.90
CA ALA A 28 -6.30 3.21 -10.60
C ALA A 28 -4.77 3.18 -10.72
N MET A 29 -4.23 2.55 -11.76
CA MET A 29 -2.79 2.52 -12.04
C MET A 29 -2.24 3.92 -12.33
N ALA A 30 -2.92 4.69 -13.18
CA ALA A 30 -2.56 6.09 -13.44
C ALA A 30 -2.61 6.92 -12.16
N PHE A 31 -3.61 6.71 -11.32
CA PHE A 31 -3.76 7.42 -10.05
C PHE A 31 -2.63 7.10 -9.06
N VAL A 32 -2.14 5.85 -8.99
CA VAL A 32 -0.92 5.53 -8.24
C VAL A 32 0.28 6.27 -8.80
N GLY A 33 0.45 6.33 -10.12
CA GLY A 33 1.52 7.08 -10.76
C GLY A 33 1.49 8.57 -10.40
N VAL A 34 0.30 9.18 -10.40
CA VAL A 34 0.11 10.57 -9.94
C VAL A 34 0.49 10.70 -8.46
N GLY A 35 -0.04 9.83 -7.59
CA GLY A 35 0.29 9.83 -6.16
C GLY A 35 1.79 9.70 -5.91
N TRP A 36 2.48 8.83 -6.65
CA TRP A 36 3.93 8.68 -6.62
C TRP A 36 4.64 9.98 -6.99
N THR A 37 4.30 10.57 -8.13
CA THR A 37 4.92 11.84 -8.58
C THR A 37 4.69 12.98 -7.59
N LEU A 38 3.51 13.05 -6.97
CA LEU A 38 3.21 14.06 -5.95
C LEU A 38 4.09 13.89 -4.72
N ASN A 39 4.41 12.65 -4.31
CA ASN A 39 5.33 12.41 -3.20
C ASN A 39 6.75 12.88 -3.52
N GLU A 40 7.24 12.60 -4.73
CA GLU A 40 8.58 13.03 -5.15
C GLU A 40 8.70 14.55 -5.23
N VAL A 41 7.67 15.23 -5.76
CA VAL A 41 7.60 16.70 -5.78
C VAL A 41 7.50 17.27 -4.36
N ALA A 42 6.65 16.68 -3.50
CA ALA A 42 6.50 17.08 -2.10
C ALA A 42 7.82 16.97 -1.33
N LEU A 43 8.55 15.87 -1.50
CA LEU A 43 9.86 15.64 -0.87
C LEU A 43 10.91 16.65 -1.35
N ALA A 44 10.97 16.92 -2.65
CA ALA A 44 11.87 17.94 -3.18
C ALA A 44 11.52 19.34 -2.66
N TRP A 45 10.24 19.65 -2.51
CA TRP A 45 9.74 20.92 -2.01
C TRP A 45 10.04 21.15 -0.51
N ILE A 46 9.82 20.13 0.32
CA ILE A 46 10.03 20.22 1.77
C ILE A 46 11.52 20.25 2.13
N HIS A 47 12.37 19.61 1.33
CA HIS A 47 13.81 19.59 1.55
C HIS A 47 14.44 20.98 1.65
N GLU A 48 13.92 21.93 0.87
CA GLU A 48 14.38 23.33 0.90
C GLU A 48 13.87 24.07 2.16
N ARG A 49 12.78 23.62 2.77
CA ARG A 49 12.07 24.31 3.87
C ARG A 49 12.28 23.69 5.24
N VAL A 50 12.75 22.45 5.32
CA VAL A 50 12.95 21.76 6.60
C VAL A 50 13.89 22.58 7.50
N PRO A 51 13.50 22.81 8.78
CA PRO A 51 14.37 23.47 9.75
C PRO A 51 15.53 22.52 10.09
N ARG A 52 16.77 23.00 9.91
CA ARG A 52 18.00 22.23 10.20
C ARG A 52 18.58 22.52 11.58
N ASP A 53 18.23 23.67 12.13
CA ASP A 53 18.82 24.19 13.38
C ASP A 53 17.99 23.80 14.62
N ALA A 54 16.90 23.05 14.44
CA ALA A 54 16.03 22.58 15.51
C ALA A 54 16.37 21.13 15.90
N PRO A 55 16.39 20.80 17.21
CA PRO A 55 16.57 19.42 17.66
C PRO A 55 15.36 18.54 17.27
N PRO A 56 15.56 17.21 17.20
CA PRO A 56 14.47 16.25 17.02
C PRO A 56 13.35 16.43 18.05
N LEU A 57 12.10 16.13 17.68
CA LEU A 57 11.01 16.10 18.64
C LEU A 57 11.24 15.01 19.70
N PRO A 58 10.82 15.23 20.95
CA PRO A 58 10.86 14.20 21.98
C PRO A 58 9.92 13.05 21.59
N ASP A 59 10.52 11.88 21.37
CA ASP A 59 9.80 10.63 21.07
C ASP A 59 10.11 9.60 22.16
N LEU A 60 9.06 8.96 22.69
CA LEU A 60 9.19 7.99 23.79
C LEU A 60 10.03 6.78 23.39
N PHE A 61 9.96 6.33 22.14
CA PHE A 61 10.78 5.20 21.69
C PHE A 61 12.26 5.59 21.63
N PHE A 62 12.56 6.81 21.17
CA PHE A 62 13.94 7.28 21.03
C PHE A 62 14.61 7.56 22.37
N SER A 63 13.84 7.81 23.43
CA SER A 63 14.38 7.96 24.79
C SER A 63 14.77 6.63 25.42
N TRP A 64 14.13 5.53 25.02
CA TRP A 64 14.40 4.19 25.57
C TRP A 64 15.42 3.40 24.76
N PHE A 65 15.46 3.59 23.43
CA PHE A 65 16.26 2.78 22.53
C PHE A 65 17.31 3.60 21.76
N PRO A 66 18.56 3.10 21.63
CA PRO A 66 19.61 3.78 20.87
C PRO A 66 19.36 3.75 19.36
N GLU A 67 19.97 4.67 18.63
CA GLU A 67 19.97 4.68 17.16
C GLU A 67 20.87 3.56 16.62
N VAL A 68 20.35 2.77 15.67
CA VAL A 68 21.10 1.73 14.95
C VAL A 68 21.26 2.15 13.50
N ARG A 69 22.48 2.59 13.15
CA ARG A 69 22.80 3.02 11.78
C ARG A 69 22.67 1.85 10.80
N GLY A 70 21.97 2.10 9.69
CA GLY A 70 21.78 1.11 8.63
C GLY A 70 20.69 0.06 8.90
N ALA A 71 19.95 0.15 10.01
CA ALA A 71 18.77 -0.68 10.26
C ALA A 71 17.70 -0.53 9.16
N ILE A 72 17.62 0.64 8.52
CA ILE A 72 16.70 0.89 7.40
C ILE A 72 16.89 -0.09 6.23
N ARG A 73 18.10 -0.61 6.01
CA ARG A 73 18.35 -1.62 4.97
C ARG A 73 17.55 -2.90 5.20
N ILE A 74 17.37 -3.30 6.46
CA ILE A 74 16.56 -4.47 6.83
C ILE A 74 15.10 -4.23 6.42
N THR A 75 14.59 -3.03 6.70
CA THR A 75 13.24 -2.60 6.27
C THR A 75 13.10 -2.65 4.76
N GLU A 76 14.07 -2.12 4.00
CA GLU A 76 14.02 -2.12 2.53
C GLU A 76 13.99 -3.54 1.95
N TYR A 77 14.82 -4.45 2.45
CA TYR A 77 14.79 -5.86 2.02
C TYR A 77 13.44 -6.52 2.33
N ILE A 78 12.91 -6.32 3.54
CA ILE A 78 11.61 -6.87 3.92
C ILE A 78 10.48 -6.27 3.07
N MET A 79 10.52 -4.96 2.83
CA MET A 79 9.56 -4.26 1.98
C MET A 79 9.56 -4.85 0.56
N LEU A 80 10.74 -5.08 -0.03
CA LEU A 80 10.85 -5.74 -1.34
C LEU A 80 10.25 -7.14 -1.34
N ILE A 81 10.49 -7.94 -0.30
CA ILE A 81 9.88 -9.28 -0.16
C ILE A 81 8.35 -9.17 -0.14
N LEU A 82 7.79 -8.23 0.64
CA LEU A 82 6.35 -8.00 0.72
C LEU A 82 5.76 -7.53 -0.61
N VAL A 83 6.43 -6.59 -1.29
CA VAL A 83 6.02 -6.08 -2.60
C VAL A 83 5.97 -7.20 -3.63
N VAL A 84 7.00 -8.04 -3.72
CA VAL A 84 7.03 -9.19 -4.64
C VAL A 84 5.89 -10.16 -4.33
N ASN A 85 5.66 -10.51 -3.06
CA ASN A 85 4.57 -11.41 -2.68
C ASN A 85 3.19 -10.81 -3.01
N ALA A 86 2.99 -9.51 -2.77
CA ALA A 86 1.74 -8.83 -3.13
C ALA A 86 1.53 -8.80 -4.66
N LEU A 87 2.57 -8.50 -5.45
CA LEU A 87 2.52 -8.53 -6.91
C LEU A 87 2.18 -9.93 -7.45
N VAL A 88 2.80 -10.97 -6.89
CA VAL A 88 2.51 -12.37 -7.24
C VAL A 88 1.03 -12.66 -6.99
N ILE A 89 0.49 -12.31 -5.82
CA ILE A 89 -0.94 -12.51 -5.54
C ILE A 89 -1.80 -11.73 -6.53
N MET A 90 -1.51 -10.45 -6.80
CA MET A 90 -2.31 -9.64 -7.73
C MET A 90 -2.35 -10.22 -9.15
N VAL A 91 -1.20 -10.65 -9.68
CA VAL A 91 -1.09 -11.17 -11.06
C VAL A 91 -1.70 -12.56 -11.20
N THR A 92 -1.57 -13.39 -10.17
CA THR A 92 -2.04 -14.79 -10.20
C THR A 92 -3.45 -14.96 -9.63
N HIS A 93 -4.12 -13.92 -9.15
CA HIS A 93 -5.49 -14.05 -8.64
C HIS A 93 -6.51 -14.25 -9.80
N GLN A 94 -7.52 -15.10 -9.61
CA GLN A 94 -8.59 -15.33 -10.61
C GLN A 94 -9.27 -14.02 -11.07
N HIS A 95 -9.42 -13.07 -10.13
CA HIS A 95 -9.97 -11.73 -10.37
C HIS A 95 -8.88 -10.63 -10.43
N ARG A 96 -7.73 -10.90 -11.03
CA ARG A 96 -6.56 -9.99 -11.07
C ARG A 96 -6.89 -8.52 -11.34
N TRP A 97 -7.76 -8.22 -12.32
CA TRP A 97 -8.13 -6.83 -12.65
C TRP A 97 -8.89 -6.11 -11.52
N VAL A 98 -9.77 -6.84 -10.81
CA VAL A 98 -10.53 -6.33 -9.67
C VAL A 98 -9.60 -6.16 -8.46
N VAL A 99 -8.74 -7.13 -8.18
CA VAL A 99 -7.77 -7.04 -7.08
C VAL A 99 -6.82 -5.86 -7.31
N SER A 100 -6.21 -5.79 -8.50
CA SER A 100 -5.27 -4.71 -8.84
C SER A 100 -5.90 -3.33 -8.71
N ARG A 101 -7.13 -3.10 -9.21
CA ARG A 101 -7.76 -1.78 -9.08
C ARG A 101 -8.03 -1.39 -7.63
N ARG A 102 -8.44 -2.34 -6.78
CA ARG A 102 -8.68 -2.10 -5.34
C ARG A 102 -7.39 -1.74 -4.63
N VAL A 103 -6.33 -2.51 -4.84
CA VAL A 103 -5.02 -2.30 -4.22
C VAL A 103 -4.39 -0.99 -4.70
N PHE A 104 -4.38 -0.74 -6.01
CA PHE A 104 -3.85 0.49 -6.57
C PHE A 104 -4.62 1.72 -6.10
N PHE A 105 -5.95 1.66 -6.01
CA PHE A 105 -6.72 2.77 -5.46
C PHE A 105 -6.36 3.06 -3.99
N CYS A 106 -6.27 2.03 -3.14
CA CYS A 106 -5.85 2.19 -1.74
C CYS A 106 -4.43 2.78 -1.62
N ALA A 107 -3.49 2.28 -2.44
CA ALA A 107 -2.13 2.79 -2.49
C ALA A 107 -2.10 4.27 -2.93
N ALA A 108 -2.80 4.60 -4.02
CA ALA A 108 -2.86 5.96 -4.56
C ALA A 108 -3.44 6.96 -3.56
N LEU A 109 -4.55 6.61 -2.89
CA LEU A 109 -5.17 7.45 -1.88
C LEU A 109 -4.22 7.69 -0.69
N SER A 110 -3.53 6.64 -0.24
CA SER A 110 -2.52 6.74 0.82
C SER A 110 -1.34 7.63 0.43
N TYR A 111 -0.84 7.50 -0.81
CA TYR A 111 0.23 8.34 -1.33
C TYR A 111 -0.20 9.80 -1.51
N CYS A 112 -1.41 10.07 -1.98
CA CYS A 112 -1.93 11.44 -2.07
C CYS A 112 -2.04 12.09 -0.68
N PHE A 113 -2.55 11.34 0.31
CA PHE A 113 -2.60 11.80 1.69
C PHE A 113 -1.21 12.11 2.25
N ARG A 114 -0.23 11.23 2.02
CA ARG A 114 1.16 11.48 2.42
C ARG A 114 1.73 12.73 1.77
N ALA A 115 1.56 12.92 0.46
CA ALA A 115 2.04 14.12 -0.23
C ALA A 115 1.42 15.40 0.35
N LEU A 116 0.12 15.36 0.69
CA LEU A 116 -0.55 16.47 1.38
C LEU A 116 0.04 16.72 2.78
N CYS A 117 0.26 15.69 3.58
CA CYS A 117 0.85 15.84 4.91
C CYS A 117 2.28 16.40 4.86
N ILE A 118 3.12 15.88 3.97
CA ILE A 118 4.52 16.33 3.81
C ILE A 118 4.57 17.80 3.35
N THR A 119 3.64 18.23 2.49
CA THR A 119 3.61 19.62 2.03
C THR A 119 3.11 20.60 3.09
N ILE A 120 2.17 20.18 3.95
CA ILE A 120 1.60 21.02 5.01
C ILE A 120 2.54 21.10 6.22
N PHE A 121 3.08 19.97 6.68
CA PHE A 121 3.79 19.89 7.95
C PHE A 121 5.31 19.89 7.75
N GLN A 122 5.98 20.84 8.41
CA GLN A 122 7.44 20.99 8.36
C GLN A 122 8.04 20.61 9.71
N VAL A 123 8.31 19.33 9.90
CA VAL A 123 8.86 18.79 11.17
C VAL A 123 10.39 18.71 11.07
N PRO A 124 11.15 18.88 12.17
CA PRO A 124 12.59 18.65 12.18
C PRO A 124 12.95 17.18 12.03
N VAL A 125 14.17 16.93 11.55
CA VAL A 125 14.72 15.58 11.29
C VAL A 125 14.84 14.80 12.62
N PRO A 126 14.56 13.48 12.67
CA PRO A 126 14.42 12.73 13.92
C PRO A 126 15.79 12.25 14.45
N SER A 127 16.84 12.32 13.63
CA SER A 127 18.21 12.00 14.00
C SER A 127 19.17 13.13 13.64
N VAL A 128 20.03 13.48 14.60
CA VAL A 128 21.13 14.45 14.42
C VAL A 128 22.27 13.90 13.55
N HIS A 129 22.29 12.59 13.30
CA HIS A 129 23.33 11.91 12.50
C HIS A 129 22.92 11.69 11.05
N THR A 130 21.70 12.09 10.66
CA THR A 130 21.24 11.96 9.28
C THR A 130 21.91 13.02 8.41
N TYR A 131 22.54 12.59 7.31
CA TYR A 131 23.17 13.52 6.38
C TYR A 131 22.08 14.21 5.56
N CYS A 132 22.17 15.53 5.39
CA CYS A 132 21.26 16.27 4.52
C CYS A 132 22.05 16.91 3.38
N ALA A 133 21.68 16.63 2.14
CA ALA A 133 22.23 17.33 0.98
C ALA A 133 22.07 18.86 1.12
N PRO A 134 23.00 19.67 0.60
CA PRO A 134 22.87 21.13 0.67
C PRO A 134 21.61 21.61 -0.07
N LYS A 135 20.97 22.65 0.49
CA LYS A 135 19.80 23.32 -0.13
C LYS A 135 20.23 23.92 -1.47
N SER A 136 19.36 23.87 -2.46
CA SER A 136 19.67 24.28 -3.84
C SER A 136 19.50 25.78 -4.10
N ASN A 137 19.22 26.60 -3.07
CA ASN A 137 18.99 28.04 -3.15
C ASN A 137 18.05 28.46 -4.31
N GLY A 138 17.08 27.60 -4.66
CA GLY A 138 16.05 27.90 -5.66
C GLY A 138 16.41 27.60 -7.12
N SER A 139 17.50 26.89 -7.42
CA SER A 139 17.78 26.48 -8.81
C SER A 139 16.82 25.38 -9.28
N TRP A 140 15.83 25.77 -10.09
CA TRP A 140 14.84 24.86 -10.67
C TRP A 140 15.44 23.67 -11.42
N TYR A 141 16.59 23.86 -12.08
CA TYR A 141 17.33 22.79 -12.76
C TYR A 141 17.86 21.72 -11.79
N MET A 142 18.36 22.14 -10.63
CA MET A 142 18.85 21.20 -9.62
C MET A 142 17.71 20.45 -8.92
N VAL A 143 16.57 21.12 -8.72
CA VAL A 143 15.36 20.51 -8.14
C VAL A 143 14.75 19.48 -9.09
N SER A 144 14.58 19.81 -10.38
CA SER A 144 14.05 18.88 -11.38
C SER A 144 14.96 17.67 -11.60
N ALA A 145 16.29 17.88 -11.60
CA ALA A 145 17.25 16.79 -11.69
C ALA A 145 17.23 15.86 -10.45
N ARG A 146 16.87 16.37 -9.26
CA ARG A 146 16.64 15.53 -8.06
C ARG A 146 15.37 14.71 -8.20
N VAL A 147 14.26 15.33 -8.61
CA VAL A 147 12.98 14.65 -8.84
C VAL A 147 13.12 13.54 -9.89
N ALA A 148 13.79 13.81 -11.02
CA ALA A 148 14.01 12.81 -12.07
C ALA A 148 14.81 11.60 -11.58
N ARG A 149 15.83 11.81 -10.74
CA ARG A 149 16.62 10.71 -10.15
C ARG A 149 15.82 9.92 -9.10
N MET A 150 15.01 10.58 -8.28
CA MET A 150 14.20 9.89 -7.27
C MET A 150 13.06 9.08 -7.91
N PHE A 151 12.48 9.60 -8.99
CA PHE A 151 11.49 8.86 -9.79
C PHE A 151 12.07 7.51 -10.27
N TRP A 152 13.32 7.50 -10.73
CA TRP A 152 14.00 6.28 -11.18
C TRP A 152 14.42 5.34 -10.04
N SER A 153 14.61 5.88 -8.83
CA SER A 153 15.02 5.08 -7.67
C SER A 153 13.89 4.27 -7.02
N ALA A 154 12.65 4.40 -7.53
CA ALA A 154 11.45 3.70 -7.04
C ALA A 154 11.30 3.76 -5.51
N GLY A 155 11.75 4.86 -4.88
CA GLY A 155 11.66 5.09 -3.43
C GLY A 155 12.60 4.27 -2.55
N ILE A 156 13.49 3.47 -3.14
CA ILE A 156 14.54 2.76 -2.40
C ILE A 156 15.63 3.78 -2.01
N GLU A 157 15.86 3.93 -0.71
CA GLU A 157 16.83 4.86 -0.13
C GLU A 157 18.25 4.48 -0.51
N GLN A 158 18.58 3.18 -0.58
CA GLN A 158 19.90 2.71 -1.01
C GLN A 158 20.27 3.13 -2.45
N LEU A 159 19.29 3.37 -3.33
CA LEU A 159 19.51 3.82 -4.70
C LEU A 159 19.55 5.35 -4.84
N ARG A 160 19.40 6.11 -3.75
CA ARG A 160 19.44 7.58 -3.74
C ARG A 160 20.85 8.08 -3.36
N PRO A 161 21.65 8.63 -4.30
CA PRO A 161 23.04 8.97 -4.01
C PRO A 161 23.24 10.28 -3.20
N ARG A 162 22.17 10.95 -2.75
CA ARG A 162 22.24 12.21 -1.99
C ARG A 162 21.02 12.33 -1.06
N GLU A 163 21.22 12.22 0.26
CA GLU A 163 20.13 12.17 1.24
C GLU A 163 19.27 13.45 1.21
N LEU A 164 18.02 13.31 0.74
CA LEU A 164 17.00 14.35 0.85
C LEU A 164 16.34 14.27 2.22
N CYS A 165 16.49 15.32 3.02
CA CYS A 165 15.79 15.46 4.29
C CYS A 165 14.39 16.06 4.10
N GLY A 166 13.43 15.64 4.93
CA GLY A 166 12.04 16.10 4.89
C GLY A 166 10.99 14.98 4.75
N ASP A 167 11.42 13.73 4.61
CA ASP A 167 10.55 12.55 4.71
C ASP A 167 10.21 12.20 6.16
N LEU A 168 9.42 13.06 6.82
CA LEU A 168 9.34 13.08 8.29
C LEU A 168 7.94 12.86 8.87
N ILE A 169 6.91 12.81 8.02
CA ILE A 169 5.53 12.53 8.41
C ILE A 169 4.92 11.53 7.43
N VAL A 170 4.20 10.54 7.96
CA VAL A 170 3.53 9.45 7.22
C VAL A 170 4.53 8.68 6.34
N SER A 171 5.27 7.71 6.90
CA SER A 171 6.36 7.00 6.20
C SER A 171 5.93 6.24 4.92
N GLY A 172 6.66 6.41 3.83
CA GLY A 172 6.41 5.72 2.55
C GLY A 172 6.75 4.23 2.62
N HIS A 173 7.75 3.88 3.43
CA HIS A 173 8.10 2.51 3.74
C HIS A 173 6.94 1.81 4.45
N THR A 174 6.38 2.42 5.51
CA THR A 174 5.26 1.82 6.24
C THR A 174 4.02 1.72 5.35
N LEU A 175 3.70 2.76 4.57
CA LEU A 175 2.59 2.70 3.60
C LEU A 175 2.71 1.51 2.66
N THR A 176 3.89 1.29 2.09
CA THR A 176 4.14 0.18 1.16
C THR A 176 4.07 -1.16 1.87
N ILE A 177 4.76 -1.31 3.00
CA ILE A 177 4.78 -2.54 3.82
C ILE A 177 3.36 -2.97 4.19
N PHE A 178 2.56 -2.08 4.77
CA PHE A 178 1.20 -2.40 5.21
C PHE A 178 0.27 -2.63 4.02
N THR A 179 0.33 -1.83 2.96
CA THR A 179 -0.47 -2.05 1.76
C THR A 179 -0.20 -3.43 1.15
N CYS A 180 1.06 -3.82 1.02
CA CYS A 180 1.46 -5.12 0.50
C CYS A 180 1.07 -6.27 1.46
N PHE A 181 1.28 -6.10 2.76
CA PHE A 181 0.90 -7.08 3.76
C PHE A 181 -0.61 -7.34 3.77
N TYR A 182 -1.44 -6.29 3.82
CA TYR A 182 -2.90 -6.44 3.81
C TYR A 182 -3.41 -6.97 2.48
N THR A 183 -2.79 -6.58 1.36
CA THR A 183 -3.08 -7.19 0.05
C THR A 183 -2.86 -8.69 0.09
N PHE A 184 -1.71 -9.14 0.59
CA PHE A 184 -1.45 -10.57 0.71
C PHE A 184 -2.45 -11.23 1.67
N LYS A 185 -2.64 -10.68 2.88
CA LYS A 185 -3.52 -11.23 3.91
C LYS A 185 -4.98 -11.36 3.46
N TYR A 186 -5.48 -10.38 2.71
CA TYR A 186 -6.87 -10.34 2.28
C TYR A 186 -7.14 -11.18 1.02
N TYR A 187 -6.21 -11.20 0.06
CA TYR A 187 -6.41 -11.86 -1.24
C TYR A 187 -5.75 -13.23 -1.35
N ALA A 188 -4.90 -13.64 -0.41
CA ALA A 188 -4.30 -14.97 -0.45
C ALA A 188 -5.34 -16.09 -0.19
N PRO A 189 -5.18 -17.26 -0.84
CA PRO A 189 -5.99 -18.44 -0.56
C PRO A 189 -5.71 -18.98 0.85
N LYS A 190 -6.69 -19.70 1.42
CA LYS A 190 -6.59 -20.27 2.79
C LYS A 190 -5.36 -21.15 3.01
N LYS A 191 -4.83 -21.80 1.97
CA LYS A 191 -3.62 -22.64 2.04
C LYS A 191 -2.34 -21.84 2.34
N LEU A 192 -2.29 -20.56 1.98
CA LEU A 192 -1.12 -19.68 2.19
C LEU A 192 -1.20 -18.90 3.52
N LYS A 193 -2.11 -19.27 4.43
CA LYS A 193 -2.19 -18.65 5.77
C LYS A 193 -0.87 -18.71 6.56
N PRO A 194 -0.09 -19.81 6.57
CA PRO A 194 1.20 -19.84 7.26
C PRO A 194 2.15 -18.75 6.75
N LEU A 195 2.19 -18.54 5.43
CA LEU A 195 2.99 -17.47 4.82
C LEU A 195 2.49 -16.08 5.24
N SER A 196 1.19 -15.87 5.38
CA SER A 196 0.66 -14.61 5.91
C SER A 196 1.13 -14.33 7.35
N TYR A 197 1.28 -15.35 8.20
CA TYR A 197 1.83 -15.16 9.55
C TYR A 197 3.32 -14.81 9.50
N MET A 198 4.11 -15.45 8.62
CA MET A 198 5.51 -15.10 8.41
C MET A 198 5.67 -13.65 7.92
N LEU A 199 4.86 -13.24 6.93
CA LEU A 199 4.88 -11.88 6.40
C LEU A 199 4.44 -10.84 7.46
N ASN A 200 3.58 -11.22 8.40
CA ASN A 200 3.22 -10.36 9.54
C ASN A 200 4.43 -10.13 10.47
N MET A 201 5.17 -11.19 10.81
CA MET A 201 6.37 -11.08 11.64
C MET A 201 7.44 -10.23 10.95
N LEU A 202 7.64 -10.44 9.64
CA LEU A 202 8.52 -9.60 8.82
C LEU A 202 8.07 -8.12 8.86
N ALA A 203 6.79 -7.83 8.69
CA ALA A 203 6.27 -6.46 8.74
C ALA A 203 6.53 -5.79 10.11
N VAL A 204 6.33 -6.50 11.21
CA VAL A 204 6.65 -6.02 12.57
C VAL A 204 8.15 -5.75 12.72
N MET A 205 9.01 -6.65 12.24
CA MET A 205 10.46 -6.43 12.25
C MET A 205 10.89 -5.23 11.42
N ALA A 206 10.28 -5.02 10.25
CA ALA A 206 10.55 -3.87 9.40
C ALA A 206 10.13 -2.56 10.06
N VAL A 207 9.00 -2.54 10.77
CA VAL A 207 8.53 -1.42 11.58
C VAL A 207 9.51 -1.10 12.71
N LEU A 208 9.96 -2.10 13.47
CA LEU A 208 10.95 -1.89 14.53
C LEU A 208 12.28 -1.38 13.96
N ALA A 209 12.73 -1.91 12.82
CA ALA A 209 13.95 -1.47 12.16
C ALA A 209 13.87 -0.01 11.67
N ILE A 210 12.69 0.47 11.25
CA ILE A 210 12.46 1.90 10.94
C ILE A 210 12.67 2.77 12.19
N LEU A 211 12.11 2.35 13.33
CA LEU A 211 12.23 3.09 14.59
C LEU A 211 13.68 3.11 15.10
N PHE A 212 14.38 1.98 15.04
CA PHE A 212 15.80 1.91 15.39
C PHE A 212 16.69 2.74 14.46
N ALA A 213 16.34 2.86 13.18
CA ALA A 213 17.05 3.72 12.24
C ALA A 213 16.83 5.23 12.52
N ARG A 214 15.86 5.60 13.38
CA ARG A 214 15.44 6.97 13.69
C ARG A 214 15.17 7.82 12.44
N LYS A 215 14.61 7.18 11.40
CA LYS A 215 14.22 7.84 10.13
C LYS A 215 12.81 8.42 10.20
N HIS A 216 11.93 7.86 11.01
CA HIS A 216 10.55 8.30 11.21
C HIS A 216 10.17 8.27 12.69
N TYR A 217 9.28 9.18 13.10
CA TYR A 217 8.76 9.22 14.46
C TYR A 217 7.83 8.04 14.73
N THR A 218 7.69 7.65 16.00
CA THR A 218 6.87 6.51 16.41
C THR A 218 5.41 6.66 15.98
N ILE A 219 4.90 7.90 15.98
CA ILE A 219 3.53 8.20 15.54
C ILE A 219 3.28 7.82 14.07
N ASP A 220 4.28 8.00 13.20
CA ASP A 220 4.17 7.69 11.76
C ASP A 220 4.05 6.19 11.50
N VAL A 221 4.54 5.39 12.45
CA VAL A 221 4.61 3.93 12.32
C VAL A 221 3.44 3.26 13.03
N LEU A 222 2.93 3.83 14.13
CA LEU A 222 1.77 3.32 14.84
C LEU A 222 0.45 3.66 14.13
N TYR A 223 0.29 4.89 13.65
CA TYR A 223 -0.92 5.31 12.94
C TYR A 223 -0.73 5.19 11.43
N THR A 224 -0.87 3.96 10.93
CA THR A 224 -0.63 3.68 9.51
C THR A 224 -1.86 4.01 8.67
N VAL A 225 -1.79 5.13 7.96
CA VAL A 225 -2.82 5.61 7.01
C VAL A 225 -3.23 4.51 6.03
N SER A 226 -2.27 3.74 5.51
CA SER A 226 -2.53 2.61 4.60
C SER A 226 -3.48 1.57 5.19
N THR A 227 -3.38 1.28 6.49
CA THR A 227 -4.26 0.32 7.17
C THR A 227 -5.69 0.84 7.21
N ARG A 228 -5.87 2.13 7.54
CA ARG A 228 -7.19 2.77 7.59
C ARG A 228 -7.82 2.85 6.21
N VAL A 229 -7.09 3.34 5.22
CA VAL A 229 -7.54 3.41 3.82
C VAL A 229 -7.94 2.02 3.31
N PHE A 230 -7.12 0.99 3.56
CA PHE A 230 -7.44 -0.37 3.15
C PHE A 230 -8.71 -0.88 3.82
N MET A 231 -8.84 -0.73 5.14
CA MET A 231 -10.03 -1.19 5.88
C MET A 231 -11.29 -0.45 5.46
N GLU A 232 -11.22 0.87 5.33
CA GLU A 232 -12.34 1.73 4.91
C GLU A 232 -12.82 1.37 3.50
N TYR A 233 -11.88 1.19 2.56
CA TYR A 233 -12.24 0.78 1.19
C TYR A 233 -13.00 -0.54 1.19
N HIS A 234 -12.50 -1.55 1.92
CA HIS A 234 -13.12 -2.87 1.93
C HIS A 234 -14.45 -2.87 2.70
N ALA A 235 -14.60 -2.05 3.74
CA ALA A 235 -15.87 -1.86 4.43
C ALA A 235 -16.92 -1.23 3.50
N LEU A 236 -16.56 -0.17 2.76
CA LEU A 236 -17.44 0.45 1.77
C LEU A 236 -17.79 -0.48 0.62
N MET A 237 -16.83 -1.28 0.15
CA MET A 237 -17.06 -2.30 -0.87
C MET A 237 -18.10 -3.33 -0.41
N VAL A 238 -18.00 -3.81 0.83
CA VAL A 238 -19.00 -4.74 1.40
C VAL A 238 -20.38 -4.07 1.47
N SER A 239 -20.48 -2.86 2.02
CA SER A 239 -21.76 -2.15 2.10
C SER A 239 -22.37 -1.81 0.74
N TYR A 240 -21.54 -1.57 -0.28
CA TYR A 240 -22.01 -1.39 -1.65
C TYR A 240 -22.69 -2.65 -2.21
N HIS A 241 -22.07 -3.82 -2.03
CA HIS A 241 -22.63 -5.09 -2.51
C HIS A 241 -23.83 -5.58 -1.69
N GLU A 242 -23.99 -5.10 -0.45
CA GLU A 242 -25.16 -5.36 0.40
C GLU A 242 -26.29 -4.32 0.24
N HIS A 243 -26.17 -3.38 -0.70
CA HIS A 243 -27.11 -2.28 -0.88
C HIS A 243 -27.34 -1.43 0.39
N SER A 244 -26.33 -1.34 1.26
CA SER A 244 -26.36 -0.64 2.55
C SER A 244 -25.38 0.55 2.61
N LEU A 245 -24.83 0.97 1.47
CA LEU A 245 -23.81 2.03 1.38
C LEU A 245 -24.24 3.34 2.05
N GLU A 246 -25.46 3.81 1.80
CA GLU A 246 -25.99 5.06 2.37
C GLU A 246 -26.17 5.00 3.90
N LYS A 247 -26.33 3.79 4.45
CA LYS A 247 -26.44 3.57 5.90
C LYS A 247 -25.08 3.51 6.59
N ASN A 248 -24.01 3.27 5.83
CA ASN A 248 -22.65 3.19 6.38
C ASN A 248 -22.08 4.61 6.57
N ILE A 249 -21.69 4.96 7.80
CA ILE A 249 -21.11 6.26 8.14
C ILE A 249 -19.82 6.53 7.35
N LEU A 250 -19.08 5.49 6.98
CA LEU A 250 -17.87 5.63 6.16
C LEU A 250 -18.17 6.20 4.76
N SER A 251 -19.43 6.15 4.30
CA SER A 251 -19.84 6.70 3.00
C SER A 251 -19.77 8.22 2.94
N TRP A 252 -19.65 8.89 4.09
CA TRP A 252 -19.46 10.34 4.19
C TRP A 252 -18.07 10.78 3.76
N SER A 253 -17.11 9.86 3.65
CA SER A 253 -15.77 10.15 3.14
C SER A 253 -15.85 10.74 1.72
N TRP A 254 -15.10 11.80 1.46
CA TRP A 254 -15.14 12.54 0.19
C TRP A 254 -14.87 11.67 -1.04
N TRP A 255 -14.06 10.62 -0.88
CA TRP A 255 -13.69 9.68 -1.93
C TRP A 255 -14.63 8.47 -2.05
N ALA A 256 -15.60 8.29 -1.14
CA ALA A 256 -16.47 7.10 -1.11
C ALA A 256 -17.32 6.94 -2.38
N ARG A 257 -17.61 8.04 -3.08
CA ARG A 257 -18.32 8.06 -4.38
C ARG A 257 -17.59 7.28 -5.49
N VAL A 258 -16.29 7.02 -5.32
CA VAL A 258 -15.49 6.23 -6.27
C VAL A 258 -15.77 4.73 -6.13
N VAL A 259 -16.19 4.25 -4.96
CA VAL A 259 -16.41 2.82 -4.67
C VAL A 259 -17.47 2.22 -5.61
N PRO A 260 -18.67 2.81 -5.81
CA PRO A 260 -19.63 2.31 -6.79
C PRO A 260 -19.06 2.17 -8.22
N TYR A 261 -18.23 3.11 -8.66
CA TYR A 261 -17.59 3.04 -9.99
C TYR A 261 -16.62 1.86 -10.10
N PHE A 262 -15.87 1.59 -9.03
CA PHE A 262 -14.90 0.50 -8.93
C PHE A 262 -15.52 -0.87 -8.64
N GLU A 263 -16.72 -0.94 -8.09
CA GLU A 263 -17.33 -2.20 -7.66
C GLU A 263 -18.51 -2.64 -8.54
N LYS A 264 -19.00 -1.80 -9.46
CA LYS A 264 -20.14 -2.09 -10.36
C LYS A 264 -20.04 -3.41 -11.12
N ASP A 265 -18.84 -3.78 -11.55
CA ASP A 265 -18.55 -5.00 -12.33
C ASP A 265 -17.74 -6.04 -11.53
N ALA A 266 -17.54 -5.81 -10.23
CA ALA A 266 -16.89 -6.78 -9.35
C ALA A 266 -17.90 -7.83 -8.86
N PRO A 267 -17.47 -9.08 -8.64
CA PRO A 267 -18.32 -10.04 -7.96
C PRO A 267 -18.54 -9.61 -6.49
N PRO A 268 -19.74 -9.84 -5.94
CA PRO A 268 -20.03 -9.55 -4.55
C PRO A 268 -19.21 -10.47 -3.61
N PRO A 269 -19.02 -10.11 -2.33
CA PRO A 269 -18.15 -10.83 -1.40
C PRO A 269 -18.45 -12.32 -1.27
N HIS A 270 -19.73 -12.72 -1.32
CA HIS A 270 -20.14 -14.13 -1.25
C HIS A 270 -19.70 -14.97 -2.46
N ALA A 271 -19.55 -14.35 -3.63
CA ALA A 271 -19.08 -14.98 -4.86
C ALA A 271 -17.56 -14.77 -5.08
N PHE A 272 -16.93 -13.88 -4.31
CA PHE A 272 -15.51 -13.56 -4.41
C PHE A 272 -14.68 -14.59 -3.65
N HIS A 273 -14.22 -15.63 -4.34
CA HIS A 273 -13.33 -16.63 -3.75
C HIS A 273 -11.85 -16.31 -4.03
N ASN A 274 -11.02 -16.33 -2.99
CA ASN A 274 -9.57 -16.18 -3.17
C ASN A 274 -8.98 -17.46 -3.75
N ARG A 275 -8.86 -17.51 -5.09
CA ARG A 275 -8.21 -18.60 -5.83
C ARG A 275 -7.10 -18.04 -6.71
N ILE A 276 -6.03 -18.82 -6.81
CA ILE A 276 -4.87 -18.53 -7.63
C ILE A 276 -5.02 -19.28 -8.96
N GLU A 277 -4.99 -18.54 -10.06
CA GLU A 277 -4.88 -19.01 -11.43
C GLU A 277 -3.51 -18.62 -12.00
N TRP A 278 -2.67 -19.62 -12.24
CA TRP A 278 -1.39 -19.39 -12.89
C TRP A 278 -1.61 -18.93 -14.34
N PRO A 279 -0.86 -17.93 -14.83
CA PRO A 279 -0.87 -17.58 -16.24
C PRO A 279 -0.58 -18.83 -17.08
N SER A 280 -1.33 -19.01 -18.16
CA SER A 280 -1.36 -20.21 -19.01
C SER A 280 0.00 -20.62 -19.61
N SER A 281 1.02 -19.76 -19.49
CA SER A 281 2.42 -20.00 -19.87
C SER A 281 3.26 -20.74 -18.82
N CYS A 282 2.71 -21.06 -17.63
CA CYS A 282 3.46 -21.75 -16.57
C CYS A 282 3.42 -23.29 -16.74
N PRO A 283 4.54 -24.03 -16.60
CA PRO A 283 4.58 -25.47 -16.83
C PRO A 283 3.62 -26.27 -15.95
N GLN A 284 2.85 -27.17 -16.56
CA GLN A 284 1.79 -27.97 -15.92
C GLN A 284 2.24 -28.79 -14.68
N LYS A 285 3.55 -29.04 -14.51
CA LYS A 285 4.11 -29.76 -13.34
C LYS A 285 3.92 -29.01 -12.01
N ILE A 286 3.92 -27.68 -12.00
CA ILE A 286 3.69 -26.88 -10.78
C ILE A 286 2.19 -26.84 -10.43
N ARG A 287 1.33 -26.90 -11.46
CA ARG A 287 -0.14 -26.84 -11.32
C ARG A 287 -0.71 -27.99 -10.48
N ARG A 288 -0.11 -29.18 -10.50
CA ARG A 288 -0.63 -30.38 -9.80
C ARG A 288 -0.19 -30.53 -8.33
N ARG A 289 0.84 -29.82 -7.87
CA ARG A 289 1.34 -29.95 -6.48
C ARG A 289 0.67 -29.01 -5.47
N ILE A 290 -0.13 -28.04 -5.93
CA ILE A 290 -0.66 -26.95 -5.07
C ILE A 290 -2.20 -26.85 -5.11
N ILE A 291 -2.86 -27.47 -6.09
CA ILE A 291 -4.34 -27.59 -6.16
C ILE A 291 -4.88 -28.44 -5.01
#